data_AF-A0A0D2BCD5-F1
#
_entry.id   AF-A0A0D2BCD5-F1
#
_cell.length_a   1.000
_cell.length_b   1.000
_cell.length_c   1.000
_cell.angle_alpha   90.00
_cell.angle_beta   90.00
_cell.angle_gamma   90.00
#
_symmetry.space_group_name_H-M   'P 1'
#
loop_
_entity.id
_entity.type
_entity.pdbx_description
1 polymer ?
#
loop_
_entity_poly.entity_id
_entity_poly.type
_entity_poly.pdbx_seq_one_letter_code
_entity_poly.pdbx_strand_id
1 'polypeptide(L)'
;MIPAEAMLRDEETTKRTTSTETKTWSGPGRFFVVYAILNNTLFNEALVTPRDNETPIRSWNHPGDVDEQRAKFSSFSPLVRKLIGLIEK
;
A
#
# COMPACT_ATOMS: atom_id res chain seq x y z
N MET A 1 6.39 1.08 3.83
CA MET A 1 6.63 -0.35 3.57
C MET A 1 5.98 -1.15 4.69
N ILE A 2 5.74 -2.44 4.50
CA ILE A 2 5.04 -3.28 5.49
C ILE A 2 5.93 -4.46 5.90
N PRO A 3 6.30 -4.58 7.19
CA PRO A 3 6.96 -5.78 7.72
C PRO A 3 6.04 -7.00 7.63
N ALA A 4 6.58 -8.17 7.31
CA ALA A 4 5.79 -9.40 7.23
C ALA A 4 5.06 -9.70 8.55
N GLU A 5 5.67 -9.38 9.68
CA GLU A 5 5.11 -9.55 11.03
C GLU A 5 3.82 -8.75 11.24
N ALA A 6 3.71 -7.58 10.60
CA ALA A 6 2.49 -6.78 10.64
C ALA A 6 1.35 -7.46 9.87
N MET A 7 1.67 -8.14 8.75
CA MET A 7 0.70 -8.87 7.92
C MET A 7 0.24 -10.19 8.57
N LEU A 8 0.99 -10.75 9.51
CA LEU A 8 0.62 -11.98 10.23
C LEU A 8 -0.55 -11.79 11.21
N ARG A 9 -0.95 -10.54 11.50
CA ARG A 9 -2.03 -10.21 12.44
C ARG A 9 -3.43 -10.38 11.88
N ASP A 10 -3.56 -10.57 10.57
CA ASP A 10 -4.83 -10.80 9.87
C ASP A 10 -4.68 -11.96 8.87
N GLU A 11 -5.63 -12.88 8.85
CA GLU A 11 -5.56 -14.10 8.02
C GLU A 11 -5.49 -13.79 6.51
N GLU A 12 -6.14 -12.72 6.06
CA GLU A 12 -6.20 -12.34 4.65
C GLU A 12 -4.87 -11.76 4.18
N THR A 13 -4.24 -10.94 5.01
CA THR A 13 -2.88 -10.42 4.74
C THR A 13 -1.81 -11.50 4.93
N THR A 14 -1.99 -12.44 5.87
CA THR A 14 -1.07 -13.56 6.12
C THR A 14 -0.90 -14.44 4.90
N LYS A 15 -1.99 -14.75 4.17
CA LYS A 15 -1.92 -15.54 2.94
C LYS A 15 -1.00 -14.94 1.87
N ARG A 16 -0.63 -13.66 2.00
CA ARG A 16 0.30 -13.01 1.09
C ARG A 16 1.76 -13.13 1.50
N THR A 17 2.08 -13.38 2.78
CA THR A 17 3.47 -13.45 3.23
C THR A 17 4.20 -14.66 2.64
N THR A 18 3.45 -15.67 2.19
CA THR A 18 3.98 -16.87 1.53
C THR A 18 4.07 -16.76 0.01
N SER A 19 3.55 -15.69 -0.60
CA SER A 19 3.55 -15.48 -2.05
C SER A 19 4.59 -14.43 -2.46
N THR A 20 5.37 -14.75 -3.50
CA THR A 20 6.31 -13.82 -4.14
C THR A 20 5.65 -13.02 -5.27
N GLU A 21 4.34 -13.19 -5.48
CA GLU A 21 3.63 -12.53 -6.56
C GLU A 21 3.47 -11.03 -6.29
N THR A 22 3.73 -10.24 -7.34
CA THR A 22 3.26 -8.85 -7.38
C THR A 22 1.75 -8.85 -7.59
N LYS A 23 1.01 -8.16 -6.71
CA LYS A 23 -0.42 -7.93 -6.92
C LYS A 23 -0.68 -6.46 -7.20
N THR A 24 -1.54 -6.22 -8.17
CA THR A 24 -1.96 -4.89 -8.59
C THR A 24 -3.49 -4.79 -8.53
N TRP A 25 -3.97 -3.60 -8.17
CA TRP A 25 -5.37 -3.23 -8.21
C TRP A 25 -5.49 -1.92 -8.99
N SER A 26 -6.43 -1.90 -9.94
CA SER A 26 -6.73 -0.74 -10.76
C SER A 26 -8.18 -0.34 -10.54
N GLY A 27 -8.40 0.94 -10.24
CA GLY A 27 -9.72 1.54 -10.15
C GLY A 27 -9.75 2.88 -10.88
N PRO A 28 -10.88 3.60 -10.88
CA PRO A 28 -11.00 4.89 -11.54
C PRO A 28 -9.97 5.89 -11.00
N GLY A 29 -8.98 6.24 -11.83
CA GLY A 29 -7.91 7.20 -11.54
C GLY A 29 -6.92 6.77 -10.46
N ARG A 30 -6.98 5.52 -9.98
CA ARG A 30 -6.21 5.04 -8.81
C ARG A 30 -5.61 3.68 -9.08
N PHE A 31 -4.35 3.53 -8.70
CA PHE A 31 -3.62 2.26 -8.82
C PHE A 31 -2.91 1.95 -7.51
N PHE A 32 -2.93 0.67 -7.14
CA PHE A 32 -2.21 0.15 -5.98
C PHE A 32 -1.44 -1.09 -6.40
N VAL A 33 -0.17 -1.15 -6.02
CA VAL A 33 0.69 -2.32 -6.23
C VAL A 33 1.40 -2.65 -4.94
N VAL A 34 1.56 -3.95 -4.68
CA VAL A 34 2.30 -4.44 -3.54
C VAL A 34 2.98 -5.75 -3.88
N TYR A 35 4.25 -5.83 -3.51
CA TYR A 35 5.15 -6.91 -3.86
C TYR A 35 6.13 -7.17 -2.71
N ALA A 36 6.54 -8.43 -2.59
CA ALA A 36 7.55 -8.82 -1.63
C ALA A 36 8.92 -8.28 -2.04
N ILE A 37 9.67 -7.85 -1.04
CA ILE A 37 11.10 -7.55 -1.10
C ILE A 37 11.78 -8.30 0.06
N LEU A 38 13.11 -8.34 0.06
CA LEU A 38 13.89 -8.95 1.14
C LEU A 38 13.39 -10.36 1.55
N ASN A 39 13.29 -11.29 0.59
CA ASN A 39 12.87 -12.67 0.82
C ASN A 39 11.54 -12.81 1.62
N ASN A 40 10.53 -12.03 1.25
CA ASN A 40 9.20 -12.00 1.88
C ASN A 40 9.19 -11.57 3.34
N THR A 41 10.26 -10.99 3.86
CA THR A 41 10.28 -10.38 5.22
C THR A 41 9.79 -8.93 5.20
N LEU A 42 9.75 -8.30 4.04
CA LEU A 42 9.32 -6.92 3.87
C LEU A 42 8.52 -6.78 2.57
N PHE A 43 7.49 -5.93 2.56
CA PHE A 43 6.66 -5.70 1.38
C PHE A 43 6.69 -4.23 1.02
N ASN A 44 6.98 -3.94 -0.25
CA ASN A 44 6.87 -2.60 -0.77
C ASN A 44 5.48 -2.37 -1.37
N GLU A 45 5.02 -1.13 -1.25
CA GLU A 45 3.74 -0.69 -1.79
C GLU A 45 3.92 0.60 -2.56
N ALA A 46 3.21 0.74 -3.68
CA ALA A 46 3.11 2.01 -4.38
C ALA A 46 1.65 2.31 -4.70
N LEU A 47 1.25 3.54 -4.35
CA LEU A 47 -0.08 4.07 -4.57
C LEU A 47 0.04 5.19 -5.59
N VAL A 48 -0.84 5.19 -6.58
CA VAL A 48 -1.00 6.29 -7.54
C VAL A 48 -2.41 6.82 -7.38
N THR A 49 -2.52 8.11 -7.09
CA THR A 49 -3.80 8.80 -6.94
C THR A 49 -3.77 10.16 -7.63
N PRO A 50 -4.94 10.74 -7.96
CA PRO A 50 -4.99 12.12 -8.44
C PRO A 50 -4.36 13.06 -7.41
N ARG A 51 -3.65 14.07 -7.93
CA ARG A 51 -3.01 15.09 -7.12
C ARG A 51 -4.05 16.14 -6.73
N ASP A 52 -4.30 16.27 -5.44
CA ASP A 52 -5.27 17.22 -4.90
C ASP A 52 -4.61 18.43 -4.21
N ASN A 53 -3.28 18.42 -4.10
CA ASN A 53 -2.50 19.44 -3.39
C ASN A 53 -1.27 19.90 -4.18
N GLU A 54 -0.63 20.95 -3.71
CA GLU A 54 0.57 21.50 -4.35
C GLU A 54 1.88 20.77 -3.99
N THR A 55 1.85 19.49 -3.57
CA THR A 55 3.07 18.72 -3.21
C THR A 55 4.16 18.92 -4.27
N PRO A 56 5.36 19.43 -3.91
CA PRO A 56 6.33 19.86 -4.91
C PRO A 56 6.70 18.74 -5.88
N ILE A 57 6.63 19.04 -7.18
CA ILE A 57 7.01 18.11 -8.24
C ILE A 57 8.50 17.77 -8.08
N ARG A 58 8.86 16.48 -8.19
CA ARG A 58 10.22 15.94 -8.00
C ARG A 58 10.78 16.04 -6.57
N SER A 59 9.93 16.28 -5.56
CA SER A 59 10.33 16.09 -4.16
C SER A 59 10.12 14.64 -3.75
N TRP A 60 11.19 13.98 -3.29
CA TRP A 60 11.18 12.59 -2.81
C TRP A 60 11.26 12.48 -1.28
N ASN A 61 11.46 13.61 -0.61
CA ASN A 61 11.64 13.68 0.85
C ASN A 61 10.47 14.41 1.55
N HIS A 62 9.43 14.79 0.80
CA HIS A 62 8.23 15.37 1.40
C HIS A 62 7.36 14.24 1.97
N PRO A 63 6.97 14.27 3.24
CA PRO A 63 6.10 13.25 3.82
C PRO A 63 4.79 13.15 3.05
N GLY A 64 4.38 11.93 2.72
CA GLY A 64 3.05 11.68 2.16
C GLY A 64 1.99 11.67 3.27
N ASP A 65 0.77 12.09 2.95
CA ASP A 65 -0.37 11.95 3.87
C ASP A 65 -1.00 10.56 3.72
N VAL A 66 -0.67 9.67 4.66
CA VAL A 66 -1.19 8.30 4.70
C VAL A 66 -2.69 8.27 4.97
N ASP A 67 -3.21 9.22 5.76
CA ASP A 67 -4.63 9.28 6.11
C ASP A 67 -5.46 9.74 4.89
N GLU A 68 -4.93 10.66 4.08
CA GLU A 68 -5.46 11.01 2.75
C GLU A 68 -5.50 9.78 1.83
N GLN A 69 -4.41 9.01 1.75
CA GLN A 69 -4.38 7.82 0.90
C GLN A 69 -5.40 6.76 1.36
N ARG A 70 -5.54 6.53 2.67
CA ARG A 70 -6.57 5.61 3.22
C ARG A 70 -7.97 6.02 2.79
N ALA A 71 -8.28 7.31 2.83
CA ALA A 71 -9.58 7.82 2.38
C ALA A 71 -9.81 7.57 0.88
N LYS A 72 -8.78 7.81 0.05
CA LYS A 72 -8.84 7.62 -1.42
C LYS A 72 -9.05 6.17 -1.84
N PHE A 73 -8.61 5.21 -1.03
CA PHE A 73 -8.78 3.77 -1.29
C PHE A 73 -9.94 3.12 -0.51
N SER A 74 -10.76 3.90 0.19
CA SER A 74 -11.91 3.39 0.99
C SER A 74 -12.91 2.53 0.20
N SER A 75 -13.05 2.78 -1.10
CA SER A 75 -13.95 2.03 -2.00
C SER A 75 -13.34 0.74 -2.58
N PHE A 76 -12.06 0.46 -2.33
CA PHE A 76 -11.39 -0.74 -2.85
C PHE A 76 -11.76 -1.99 -2.04
N SER A 77 -11.29 -3.15 -2.47
CA SER A 77 -11.54 -4.42 -1.76
C SER A 77 -11.04 -4.36 -0.29
N PRO A 78 -11.64 -5.17 0.61
CA PRO A 78 -11.21 -5.22 2.01
C PRO A 78 -9.70 -5.45 2.17
N LEU A 79 -9.11 -6.35 1.37
CA LEU A 79 -7.67 -6.61 1.37
C LEU A 79 -6.83 -5.35 1.10
N VAL A 80 -7.19 -4.54 0.10
CA VAL A 80 -6.45 -3.30 -0.21
C VAL A 80 -6.51 -2.33 0.97
N ARG A 81 -7.68 -2.18 1.59
CA ARG A 81 -7.85 -1.33 2.76
C ARG A 81 -7.01 -1.79 3.96
N LYS A 82 -6.95 -3.11 4.20
CA LYS A 82 -6.11 -3.70 5.25
C LYS A 82 -4.63 -3.41 5.00
N LEU A 83 -4.16 -3.64 3.78
CA LEU A 83 -2.75 -3.44 3.42
C LEU A 83 -2.31 -1.98 3.59
N ILE A 84 -3.06 -1.03 3.04
CA ILE A 84 -2.79 0.41 3.21
C ILE A 84 -2.87 0.82 4.70
N GLY A 85 -3.71 0.14 5.48
CA GLY A 85 -3.80 0.31 6.93
C GLY A 85 -2.49 -0.02 7.67
N LEU A 86 -1.68 -0.94 7.14
CA LEU A 86 -0.41 -1.37 7.73
C LEU A 86 0.79 -0.47 7.37
N ILE A 87 0.59 0.57 6.55
CA ILE A 87 1.64 1.53 6.21
C ILE A 87 2.00 2.36 7.47
N GLU A 88 3.26 2.28 7.87
CA GLU A 88 3.84 3.12 8.93
C GLU A 88 4.05 4.57 8.44
N LYS A 89 3.94 5.54 9.37
CA LYS A 89 4.14 6.98 9.10
C LYS A 89 5.62 7.33 8.96
#